data_AF-A0A7C2HCH6-F1
#
_entry.id   AF-A0A7C2HCH6-F1
#
_cell.length_a   1.000
_cell.length_b   1.000
_cell.length_c   1.000
_cell.angle_alpha   90.00
_cell.angle_beta   90.00
_cell.angle_gamma   90.00
#
_symmetry.space_group_name_H-M   'P 1'
#
loop_
_entity.id
_entity.type
_entity.pdbx_description
1 polymer ?
#
loop_
_entity_poly.entity_id
_entity_poly.type
_entity_poly.pdbx_seq_one_letter_code
_entity_poly.pdbx_strand_id
1 'polypeptide(L)'
;MSEPRRIHFWAGLAILSVLIALMVWQGSFTVGDYGPQTPEQTYVFWALSTVIFLLTVLLGFILFRDAVKLYFARRAGVEGTRIRTKILVGALGLVFLPTVFLFLWSVEVLNRNLDKWFSRPAERIKLNLAEIGGAMEAEARRRAAVAARWLADSAMFREFLSGSGTPAEFFSKACELAGAEVIHFARPDGGQLAICQSQQEGAKGPEVTATAPVAGGQVVVRMRMPVDLAAREAEIQQQVRDYDRLAASRKEARTFYLQLLFLITLFVLFVAVWVALFLARQITGPVTALLEAARAV
;
A
#
# COMPACT_ATOMS: atom_id res chain seq x y z
N MET A 1 -41.87 19.66 48.66
CA MET A 1 -41.52 18.32 48.14
C MET A 1 -41.62 18.33 46.61
N SER A 2 -40.62 18.84 45.88
CA SER A 2 -40.60 18.79 44.39
C SER A 2 -39.33 19.41 43.77
N GLU A 3 -38.11 18.96 44.08
CA GLU A 3 -36.90 19.55 43.44
C GLU A 3 -35.79 18.56 42.97
N PRO A 4 -35.82 17.21 43.13
CA PRO A 4 -34.75 16.38 42.57
C PRO A 4 -34.79 16.30 41.02
N ARG A 5 -35.98 16.35 40.41
CA ARG A 5 -36.14 16.28 38.94
C ARG A 5 -35.57 17.49 38.19
N ARG A 6 -35.67 18.69 38.76
CA ARG A 6 -35.13 19.92 38.16
C ARG A 6 -33.60 19.91 38.16
N ILE A 7 -32.98 19.47 39.26
CA ILE A 7 -31.52 19.40 39.39
C ILE A 7 -30.94 18.41 38.37
N HIS A 8 -31.55 17.24 38.18
CA HIS A 8 -31.11 16.28 37.16
C HIS A 8 -31.28 16.81 35.73
N PHE A 9 -32.36 17.55 35.45
CA PHE A 9 -32.58 18.18 34.14
C PHE A 9 -31.53 19.25 33.83
N TRP A 10 -31.26 20.17 34.77
CA TRP A 10 -30.24 21.21 34.60
C TRP A 10 -28.82 20.64 34.53
N ALA A 11 -28.52 19.59 35.31
CA ALA A 11 -27.24 18.89 35.22
C ALA A 11 -27.08 18.19 33.86
N GLY A 12 -28.13 17.56 33.35
CA GLY A 12 -28.14 16.98 32.00
C GLY A 12 -27.90 18.02 30.91
N LEU A 13 -28.57 19.18 31.02
CA LEU A 13 -28.39 20.31 30.10
C LEU A 13 -26.95 20.86 30.13
N ALA A 14 -26.35 20.97 31.31
CA ALA A 14 -24.97 21.43 31.46
C ALA A 14 -23.95 20.42 30.90
N ILE A 15 -24.17 19.12 31.09
CA ILE A 15 -23.32 18.09 30.49
C ILE A 15 -23.46 18.13 28.96
N LEU A 16 -24.69 18.26 28.45
CA LEU A 16 -24.95 18.36 27.03
C LEU A 16 -24.27 19.60 26.42
N SER A 17 -24.35 20.76 27.08
CA SER A 17 -23.70 21.98 26.59
C SER A 17 -22.18 21.86 26.57
N VAL A 18 -21.58 21.25 27.60
CA VAL A 18 -20.13 20.96 27.62
C VAL A 18 -19.74 20.00 26.51
N LEU A 19 -20.50 18.92 26.28
CA LEU A 19 -20.24 17.97 25.19
C LEU A 19 -20.34 18.64 23.81
N ILE A 20 -21.33 19.51 23.61
CA ILE A 20 -21.48 20.28 22.36
C ILE A 20 -20.30 21.24 22.18
N ALA A 21 -19.93 22.00 23.22
CA ALA A 21 -18.80 22.92 23.16
C ALA A 21 -17.49 22.19 22.84
N LEU A 22 -17.27 21.03 23.46
CA LEU A 22 -16.13 20.18 23.18
C LEU A 22 -16.14 19.59 21.77
N MET A 23 -17.31 19.23 21.23
CA MET A 23 -17.45 18.77 19.85
C MET A 23 -17.11 19.87 18.84
N VAL A 24 -17.61 21.09 19.07
CA VAL A 24 -17.27 22.25 18.26
C VAL A 24 -15.78 22.56 18.35
N TRP A 25 -15.20 22.46 19.55
CA TRP A 25 -13.77 22.65 19.76
C TRP A 25 -12.92 21.61 19.04
N GLN A 26 -13.26 20.32 19.15
CA GLN A 26 -12.63 19.24 18.40
C GLN A 26 -12.63 19.54 16.89
N GLY A 27 -13.74 20.09 16.42
CA GLY A 27 -13.92 20.44 15.03
C GLY A 27 -13.13 21.64 14.52
N SER A 28 -12.67 22.49 15.44
CA SER A 28 -11.86 23.65 15.10
C SER A 28 -10.40 23.28 14.78
N PHE A 29 -9.96 22.06 15.08
CA PHE A 29 -8.59 21.63 14.79
C PHE A 29 -8.41 21.29 13.31
N THR A 30 -7.56 22.05 12.63
CA THR A 30 -7.18 21.75 11.24
C THR A 30 -6.16 20.62 11.23
N VAL A 31 -6.45 19.52 10.54
CA VAL A 31 -5.54 18.35 10.43
C VAL A 31 -4.38 18.56 9.45
N GLY A 32 -4.20 19.80 8.96
CA GLY A 32 -3.20 20.18 7.97
C GLY A 32 -3.24 19.22 6.78
N ASP A 33 -2.07 18.76 6.36
CA ASP A 33 -1.98 17.87 5.22
C ASP A 33 -2.62 16.47 5.48
N TYR A 34 -2.94 16.09 6.73
CA TYR A 34 -3.57 14.79 7.08
C TYR A 34 -5.11 14.82 7.06
N GLY A 35 -5.69 15.94 6.62
CA GLY A 35 -7.13 16.08 6.45
C GLY A 35 -7.69 15.28 5.25
N PRO A 36 -9.00 15.01 5.26
CA PRO A 36 -9.71 14.38 4.14
C PRO A 36 -9.66 15.27 2.89
N GLN A 37 -9.45 14.70 1.70
CA GLN A 37 -9.41 15.48 0.44
C GLN A 37 -10.73 15.45 -0.32
N THR A 38 -11.61 14.48 -0.03
CA THR A 38 -12.93 14.38 -0.66
C THR A 38 -14.07 14.68 0.33
N PRO A 39 -15.24 15.11 -0.15
CA PRO A 39 -16.42 15.30 0.68
C PRO A 39 -16.84 14.03 1.42
N GLU A 40 -16.81 12.87 0.73
CA GLU A 40 -17.14 11.57 1.33
C GLU A 40 -16.23 11.22 2.51
N GLN A 41 -14.92 11.42 2.35
CA GLN A 41 -13.95 11.20 3.42
C GLN A 41 -14.13 12.18 4.58
N THR A 42 -14.57 13.41 4.30
CA THR A 42 -14.85 14.39 5.33
C THR A 42 -15.96 13.89 6.25
N TYR A 43 -17.07 13.40 5.69
CA TYR A 43 -18.14 12.85 6.52
C TYR A 43 -17.68 11.65 7.37
N VAL A 44 -16.95 10.70 6.76
CA VAL A 44 -16.44 9.52 7.48
C VAL A 44 -15.46 9.92 8.59
N PHE A 45 -14.51 10.82 8.29
CA PHE A 45 -13.52 11.31 9.25
C PHE A 45 -14.21 11.93 10.47
N TRP A 46 -15.17 12.82 10.25
CA TRP A 46 -15.87 13.50 11.33
C TRP A 46 -16.79 12.58 12.12
N ALA A 47 -17.47 11.64 11.47
CA ALA A 47 -18.27 10.63 12.14
C ALA A 47 -17.41 9.76 13.07
N LEU A 48 -16.30 9.23 12.57
CA LEU A 48 -15.37 8.43 13.39
C LEU A 48 -14.75 9.26 14.52
N SER A 49 -14.29 10.46 14.21
CA SER A 49 -13.68 11.38 15.19
C SER A 49 -14.67 11.71 16.32
N THR A 50 -15.94 11.95 15.98
CA THR A 50 -17.03 12.17 16.96
C THR A 50 -17.21 10.96 17.87
N VAL A 51 -17.30 9.75 17.33
CA VAL A 51 -17.48 8.53 18.13
C VAL A 51 -16.29 8.29 19.04
N ILE A 52 -15.07 8.42 18.50
CA ILE A 52 -13.82 8.31 19.25
C ILE A 52 -13.81 9.31 20.41
N PHE A 53 -14.17 10.56 20.14
CA PHE A 53 -14.19 11.62 21.14
C PHE A 53 -15.19 11.34 22.26
N LEU A 54 -16.43 10.97 21.91
CA LEU A 54 -17.47 10.61 22.88
C LEU A 54 -17.03 9.45 23.77
N LEU A 55 -16.45 8.39 23.19
CA LEU A 55 -15.94 7.28 23.97
C LEU A 55 -14.76 7.69 24.85
N THR A 56 -13.87 8.56 24.37
CA THR A 56 -12.72 9.07 25.14
C THR A 56 -13.18 9.89 26.34
N VAL A 57 -14.12 10.82 26.13
CA VAL A 57 -14.70 11.64 27.20
C VAL A 57 -15.45 10.77 28.20
N LEU A 58 -16.24 9.80 27.73
CA LEU A 58 -16.99 8.89 28.59
C LEU A 58 -16.06 8.03 29.45
N LEU A 59 -15.05 7.43 28.83
CA LEU A 59 -14.05 6.63 29.53
C LEU A 59 -13.27 7.48 30.55
N GLY A 60 -12.82 8.66 30.14
CA GLY A 60 -12.14 9.62 31.00
C GLY A 60 -13.01 10.06 32.18
N PHE A 61 -14.28 10.37 31.95
CA PHE A 61 -15.23 10.73 33.00
C PHE A 61 -15.47 9.59 34.00
N ILE A 62 -15.67 8.36 33.51
CA ILE A 62 -15.84 7.18 34.38
C ILE A 62 -14.60 6.96 35.25
N LEU A 63 -13.42 6.97 34.65
CA LEU A 63 -12.15 6.79 35.35
C LEU A 63 -11.90 7.93 36.34
N PHE A 64 -12.13 9.18 35.94
CA PHE A 64 -11.95 10.36 36.79
C PHE A 64 -12.90 10.34 37.99
N ARG A 65 -14.20 10.10 37.76
CA ARG A 65 -15.20 10.02 38.84
C ARG A 65 -14.83 8.94 39.84
N ASP A 66 -14.45 7.76 39.35
CA ASP A 66 -14.11 6.63 40.21
C ASP A 66 -12.76 6.86 40.92
N ALA A 67 -11.80 7.54 40.29
CA ALA A 67 -10.54 7.96 40.91
C ALA A 67 -10.74 9.03 42.00
N VAL A 68 -11.58 10.03 41.77
CA VAL A 68 -11.93 11.07 42.75
C VAL A 68 -12.62 10.45 43.96
N LYS A 69 -13.60 9.55 43.74
CA LYS A 69 -14.27 8.83 44.83
C LYS A 69 -13.27 8.01 45.65
N LEU A 70 -12.33 7.35 44.98
CA LEU A 70 -11.29 6.55 45.62
C LEU A 70 -10.29 7.42 46.40
N TYR A 71 -9.94 8.58 45.87
CA TYR A 71 -9.06 9.55 46.52
C TYR A 71 -9.64 10.07 47.83
N PHE A 72 -10.91 10.50 47.82
CA PHE A 72 -11.59 10.95 49.04
C PHE A 72 -11.79 9.82 50.06
N ALA A 73 -12.14 8.61 49.62
CA ALA A 73 -12.24 7.44 50.51
C ALA A 73 -10.91 7.11 51.21
N ARG A 74 -9.78 7.26 50.49
CA ARG A 74 -8.44 7.10 51.07
C ARG A 74 -8.15 8.18 52.10
N ARG A 75 -8.50 9.44 51.82
CA ARG A 75 -8.25 10.58 52.72
C ARG A 75 -9.11 10.51 53.99
N ALA A 76 -10.34 10.01 53.89
CA ALA A 76 -11.25 9.82 55.02
C ALA A 76 -10.92 8.60 55.89
N GLY A 77 -9.85 7.85 55.60
CA GLY A 77 -9.42 6.72 56.42
C GLY A 77 -10.36 5.51 56.41
N VAL A 78 -11.26 5.41 55.42
CA VAL A 78 -12.25 4.33 55.36
C VAL A 78 -11.53 2.98 55.23
N GLU A 79 -11.77 2.09 56.20
CA GLU A 79 -11.17 0.75 56.23
C GLU A 79 -11.51 -0.04 54.95
N GLY A 80 -10.57 -0.84 54.46
CA GLY A 80 -10.72 -1.61 53.21
C GLY A 80 -10.40 -0.86 51.91
N THR A 81 -10.26 0.47 51.92
CA THR A 81 -9.98 1.26 50.69
C THR A 81 -8.64 0.90 50.03
N ARG A 82 -7.62 0.56 50.82
CA ARG A 82 -6.29 0.18 50.29
C ARG A 82 -6.33 -1.10 49.45
N ILE A 83 -7.14 -2.08 49.84
CA ILE A 83 -7.32 -3.35 49.11
C ILE A 83 -8.01 -3.06 47.78
N ARG A 84 -9.11 -2.30 47.83
CA ARG A 84 -9.88 -1.92 46.64
C ARG A 84 -9.04 -1.18 45.61
N THR A 85 -8.16 -0.26 46.03
CA THR A 85 -7.30 0.42 45.05
C THR A 85 -6.25 -0.50 44.44
N LYS A 86 -5.62 -1.39 45.22
CA LYS A 86 -4.61 -2.33 44.68
C LYS A 86 -5.21 -3.23 43.61
N ILE A 87 -6.42 -3.77 43.85
CA ILE A 87 -7.16 -4.58 42.87
C ILE A 87 -7.48 -3.75 41.63
N LEU A 88 -8.02 -2.54 41.81
CA LEU A 88 -8.43 -1.71 40.67
C LEU A 88 -7.25 -1.26 39.80
N VAL A 89 -6.15 -0.82 40.42
CA VAL A 89 -4.92 -0.43 39.70
C VAL A 89 -4.28 -1.62 39.02
N GLY A 90 -4.26 -2.79 39.66
CA GLY A 90 -3.77 -4.03 39.05
C GLY A 90 -4.59 -4.44 37.83
N ALA A 91 -5.92 -4.43 37.94
CA ALA A 91 -6.81 -4.75 36.82
C ALA A 91 -6.69 -3.73 35.67
N LEU A 92 -6.65 -2.43 35.96
CA LEU A 92 -6.44 -1.40 34.95
C LEU A 92 -5.08 -1.56 34.26
N GLY A 93 -4.01 -1.78 35.02
CA GLY A 93 -2.67 -1.97 34.48
C GLY A 93 -2.57 -3.19 33.59
N LEU A 94 -3.19 -4.31 34.00
CA LEU A 94 -3.20 -5.57 33.25
C LEU A 94 -3.85 -5.42 31.88
N VAL A 95 -4.90 -4.60 31.75
CA VAL A 95 -5.58 -4.35 30.47
C VAL A 95 -4.88 -3.27 29.66
N PHE A 96 -4.48 -2.18 30.32
CA PHE A 96 -3.95 -1.00 29.66
C PHE A 96 -2.60 -1.29 29.00
N LEU A 97 -1.71 -2.00 29.69
CA LEU A 97 -0.36 -2.29 29.20
C LEU A 97 -0.35 -3.06 27.86
N PRO A 98 -1.00 -4.24 27.72
CA PRO A 98 -1.00 -4.95 26.44
C PRO A 98 -1.77 -4.20 25.37
N THR A 99 -2.84 -3.48 25.72
CA THR A 99 -3.63 -2.73 24.73
C THR A 99 -2.84 -1.56 24.12
N VAL A 100 -2.12 -0.80 24.95
CA VAL A 100 -1.23 0.27 24.46
C VAL A 100 -0.08 -0.32 23.64
N PHE A 101 0.53 -1.42 24.09
CA PHE A 101 1.60 -2.08 23.35
C PHE A 101 1.12 -2.54 21.96
N LEU A 102 -0.03 -3.21 21.88
CA LEU A 102 -0.60 -3.66 20.61
C LEU A 102 -0.96 -2.49 19.69
N PHE A 103 -1.49 -1.39 20.24
CA PHE A 103 -1.76 -0.17 19.47
C PHE A 103 -0.47 0.39 18.86
N LEU A 104 0.57 0.60 19.68
CA LEU A 104 1.86 1.13 19.22
C LEU A 104 2.52 0.20 18.18
N TRP A 105 2.52 -1.10 18.43
CA TRP A 105 3.02 -2.10 17.50
C TRP A 105 2.26 -2.08 16.17
N SER A 106 0.93 -2.01 16.24
CA SER A 106 0.08 -1.95 15.05
C SER A 106 0.35 -0.70 14.22
N VAL A 107 0.49 0.47 14.84
CA VAL A 107 0.88 1.71 14.15
C VAL A 107 2.24 1.57 13.46
N GLU A 108 3.22 0.97 14.13
CA GLU A 108 4.56 0.76 13.58
C GLU A 108 4.55 -0.20 12.39
N VAL A 109 3.88 -1.35 12.54
CA VAL A 109 3.72 -2.36 11.48
C VAL A 109 2.97 -1.76 10.30
N LEU A 110 1.88 -1.04 10.52
CA LEU A 110 1.11 -0.40 9.47
C LEU A 110 1.99 0.60 8.72
N ASN A 111 2.64 1.53 9.42
CA ASN A 111 3.48 2.55 8.78
C ASN A 111 4.62 1.93 7.96
N ARG A 112 5.28 0.86 8.45
CA ARG A 112 6.40 0.23 7.74
C ARG A 112 5.98 -0.66 6.58
N ASN A 113 4.82 -1.31 6.66
CA ASN A 113 4.39 -2.28 5.66
C ASN A 113 3.50 -1.67 4.58
N LEU A 114 2.75 -0.61 4.87
CA LEU A 114 1.85 0.02 3.91
C LEU A 114 2.63 0.50 2.68
N ASP A 115 3.77 1.16 2.87
CA ASP A 115 4.63 1.58 1.76
C ASP A 115 5.15 0.41 0.92
N LYS A 116 5.45 -0.74 1.54
CA LYS A 116 5.97 -1.93 0.86
C LYS A 116 4.89 -2.69 0.11
N TRP A 117 3.68 -2.83 0.67
CA TRP A 117 2.58 -3.55 0.03
C TRP A 117 2.08 -2.84 -1.24
N PHE A 118 2.17 -1.51 -1.29
CA PHE A 118 1.74 -0.74 -2.45
C PHE A 118 2.88 -0.48 -3.47
N SER A 119 4.16 -0.34 -3.08
CA SER A 119 5.24 -0.03 -4.07
C SER A 119 5.87 -1.24 -4.75
N ARG A 120 5.98 -2.38 -4.05
CA ARG A 120 6.77 -3.54 -4.52
C ARG A 120 6.22 -4.23 -5.78
N PRO A 121 4.90 -4.36 -5.98
CA PRO A 121 4.38 -4.98 -7.20
C PRO A 121 4.75 -4.17 -8.45
N ALA A 122 4.60 -2.85 -8.39
CA ALA A 122 4.86 -1.94 -9.50
C ALA A 122 6.33 -1.90 -9.91
N GLU A 123 7.25 -1.81 -8.93
CA GLU A 123 8.69 -1.81 -9.19
C GLU A 123 9.17 -3.14 -9.77
N ARG A 124 8.66 -4.26 -9.24
CA ARG A 124 9.01 -5.61 -9.72
C ARG A 124 8.54 -5.85 -11.15
N ILE A 125 7.36 -5.36 -11.54
CA ILE A 125 6.86 -5.50 -12.92
C ILE A 125 7.78 -4.77 -13.90
N LYS A 126 8.28 -3.57 -13.56
CA LYS A 126 9.24 -2.82 -14.39
C LYS A 126 10.56 -3.56 -14.55
N LEU A 127 11.13 -4.06 -13.46
CA LEU A 127 12.38 -4.81 -13.47
C LEU A 127 12.27 -6.08 -14.32
N ASN A 128 11.18 -6.85 -14.14
CA ASN A 128 10.93 -8.05 -14.93
C ASN A 128 10.77 -7.74 -16.42
N LEU A 129 10.08 -6.65 -16.78
CA LEU A 129 9.92 -6.24 -18.18
C LEU A 129 11.26 -5.87 -18.82
N ALA A 130 12.09 -5.12 -18.11
CA ALA A 130 13.42 -4.74 -18.58
C ALA A 130 14.33 -5.96 -18.78
N GLU A 131 14.27 -6.92 -17.84
CA GLU A 131 15.02 -8.18 -17.94
C GLU A 131 14.56 -9.02 -19.14
N ILE A 132 13.25 -9.21 -19.31
CA ILE A 132 12.66 -9.91 -20.45
C ILE A 132 13.04 -9.20 -21.75
N GLY A 133 13.03 -7.86 -21.77
CA GLY A 133 13.40 -7.09 -22.93
C GLY A 133 14.85 -7.24 -23.34
N GLY A 134 15.78 -7.17 -22.38
CA GLY A 134 17.19 -7.44 -22.64
C GLY A 134 17.43 -8.86 -23.16
N ALA A 135 16.72 -9.85 -22.59
CA ALA A 135 16.81 -11.24 -23.04
C ALA A 135 16.26 -11.45 -24.46
N MET A 136 15.13 -10.83 -24.80
CA MET A 136 14.55 -10.87 -26.15
C MET A 136 15.43 -10.17 -27.18
N GLU A 137 16.01 -9.01 -26.83
CA GLU A 137 16.93 -8.29 -27.70
C GLU A 137 18.21 -9.10 -27.96
N ALA A 138 18.77 -9.74 -26.92
CA ALA A 138 19.93 -10.62 -27.06
C ALA A 138 19.62 -11.84 -27.96
N GLU A 139 18.42 -12.39 -27.87
CA GLU A 139 17.95 -13.48 -28.73
C GLU A 139 17.77 -13.01 -30.19
N ALA A 140 17.15 -11.85 -30.41
CA ALA A 140 17.01 -11.26 -31.73
C ALA A 140 18.38 -10.97 -32.37
N ARG A 141 19.35 -10.46 -31.59
CA ARG A 141 20.74 -10.24 -32.05
C ARG A 141 21.42 -11.54 -32.45
N ARG A 142 21.24 -12.61 -31.67
CA ARG A 142 21.80 -13.93 -32.01
C ARG A 142 21.20 -14.48 -33.31
N ARG A 143 19.89 -14.41 -33.48
CA ARG A 143 19.23 -14.85 -34.72
C ARG A 143 19.68 -14.06 -35.93
N ALA A 144 19.79 -12.73 -35.80
CA ALA A 144 20.31 -11.86 -36.85
C ALA A 144 21.75 -12.22 -37.24
N ALA A 145 22.61 -12.47 -36.24
CA ALA A 145 24.00 -12.85 -36.49
C ALA A 145 24.12 -14.23 -37.16
N VAL A 146 23.30 -15.20 -36.74
CA VAL A 146 23.26 -16.53 -37.37
C VAL A 146 22.77 -16.44 -38.82
N ALA A 147 21.72 -15.67 -39.08
CA ALA A 147 21.21 -15.45 -40.43
C ALA A 147 22.25 -14.75 -41.32
N ALA A 148 22.96 -13.74 -40.80
CA ALA A 148 24.01 -13.05 -41.55
C ALA A 148 25.16 -13.98 -41.93
N ARG A 149 25.60 -14.84 -40.99
CA ARG A 149 26.65 -15.84 -41.24
C ARG A 149 26.20 -16.92 -42.20
N TRP A 150 24.99 -17.45 -42.03
CA TRP A 150 24.41 -18.46 -42.92
C TRP A 150 24.35 -17.97 -44.38
N LEU A 151 23.94 -16.71 -44.58
CA LEU A 151 23.95 -16.10 -45.90
C LEU A 151 25.37 -15.89 -46.45
N ALA A 152 26.29 -15.39 -45.62
CA ALA A 152 27.68 -15.16 -46.01
C ALA A 152 28.39 -16.47 -46.45
N ASP A 153 28.11 -17.59 -45.78
CA ASP A 153 28.72 -18.89 -46.10
C ASP A 153 28.05 -19.62 -47.27
N SER A 154 26.82 -19.23 -47.63
CA SER A 154 26.04 -19.92 -48.65
C SER A 154 26.72 -19.87 -50.04
N ALA A 155 26.75 -21.01 -50.73
CA ALA A 155 27.33 -21.11 -52.08
C ALA A 155 26.57 -20.24 -53.09
N MET A 156 25.24 -20.17 -52.93
CA MET A 156 24.37 -19.41 -53.81
C MET A 156 24.57 -17.90 -53.70
N PHE A 157 24.91 -17.40 -52.50
CA PHE A 157 25.24 -15.98 -52.32
C PHE A 157 26.58 -15.61 -52.98
N ARG A 158 27.56 -16.52 -52.95
CA ARG A 158 28.83 -16.32 -53.67
C ARG A 158 28.64 -16.30 -55.18
N GLU A 159 27.75 -17.15 -55.70
CA GLU A 159 27.37 -17.19 -57.11
C GLU A 159 26.66 -15.88 -57.53
N PHE A 160 25.74 -15.36 -56.70
CA PHE A 160 25.12 -14.05 -56.90
C PHE A 160 26.14 -12.90 -57.03
N LEU A 161 27.13 -12.86 -56.16
CA LEU A 161 28.20 -11.85 -56.21
C LEU A 161 29.07 -11.96 -57.47
N SER A 162 29.10 -13.13 -58.13
CA SER A 162 29.89 -13.39 -59.34
C SER A 162 29.18 -12.99 -60.65
N GLY A 163 27.94 -12.50 -60.59
CA GLY A 163 27.22 -11.93 -61.74
C GLY A 163 26.34 -12.89 -62.53
N SER A 164 26.21 -14.15 -62.12
CA SER A 164 25.19 -15.08 -62.63
C SER A 164 23.87 -14.79 -61.93
N GLY A 165 22.96 -14.11 -62.64
CA GLY A 165 21.72 -13.57 -62.08
C GLY A 165 20.93 -14.57 -61.21
N THR A 166 20.47 -14.09 -60.06
CA THR A 166 19.60 -14.86 -59.16
C THR A 166 18.12 -14.64 -59.47
N PRO A 167 17.28 -15.68 -59.35
CA PRO A 167 15.83 -15.53 -59.48
C PRO A 167 15.27 -14.61 -58.39
N ALA A 168 14.34 -13.72 -58.77
CA ALA A 168 13.61 -12.85 -57.84
C ALA A 168 12.91 -13.63 -56.69
N GLU A 169 12.62 -14.92 -56.88
CA GLU A 169 12.06 -15.81 -55.87
C GLU A 169 13.02 -16.18 -54.72
N PHE A 170 14.34 -16.15 -54.93
CA PHE A 170 15.28 -16.40 -53.84
C PHE A 170 15.24 -15.27 -52.81
N PHE A 171 15.15 -14.04 -53.29
CA PHE A 171 15.10 -12.85 -52.47
C PHE A 171 13.85 -12.78 -51.60
N SER A 172 12.67 -13.17 -52.10
CA SER A 172 11.44 -13.14 -51.30
C SER A 172 11.44 -14.16 -50.16
N LYS A 173 11.97 -15.37 -50.37
CA LYS A 173 12.02 -16.42 -49.33
C LYS A 173 13.13 -16.24 -48.30
N ALA A 174 14.24 -15.58 -48.65
CA ALA A 174 15.37 -15.39 -47.75
C ALA A 174 15.01 -14.58 -46.49
N CYS A 175 14.20 -13.52 -46.65
CA CYS A 175 13.72 -12.71 -45.52
C CYS A 175 12.73 -13.49 -44.64
N GLU A 176 11.86 -14.31 -45.23
CA GLU A 176 10.88 -15.14 -44.51
C GLU A 176 11.57 -16.25 -43.70
N LEU A 177 12.53 -16.96 -44.31
CA LEU A 177 13.33 -18.01 -43.65
C LEU A 177 14.21 -17.44 -42.52
N ALA A 178 14.78 -16.26 -42.72
CA ALA A 178 15.59 -15.60 -41.71
C ALA A 178 14.75 -14.90 -40.62
N GLY A 179 13.48 -14.59 -40.88
CA GLY A 179 12.70 -13.66 -40.05
C GLY A 179 13.28 -12.24 -40.07
N ALA A 180 13.89 -11.84 -41.19
CA ALA A 180 14.52 -10.54 -41.37
C ALA A 180 13.57 -9.54 -42.06
N GLU A 181 13.65 -8.28 -41.64
CA GLU A 181 12.93 -7.17 -42.29
C GLU A 181 13.67 -6.73 -43.56
N VAL A 182 14.99 -6.57 -43.47
CA VAL A 182 15.85 -6.21 -44.60
C VAL A 182 17.15 -6.98 -44.51
N ILE A 183 17.57 -7.54 -45.65
CA ILE A 183 18.91 -8.10 -45.82
C ILE A 183 19.56 -7.34 -46.98
N HIS A 184 20.74 -6.79 -46.74
CA HIS A 184 21.50 -6.12 -47.78
C HIS A 184 22.98 -6.46 -47.68
N PHE A 185 23.65 -6.45 -48.81
CA PHE A 185 25.10 -6.52 -48.90
C PHE A 185 25.67 -5.11 -48.95
N ALA A 186 26.52 -4.78 -47.99
CA ALA A 186 27.25 -3.52 -47.95
C ALA A 186 28.66 -3.73 -48.50
N ARG A 187 28.98 -3.03 -49.58
CA ARG A 187 30.27 -3.07 -50.25
C ARG A 187 31.23 -2.02 -49.64
N PRO A 188 32.56 -2.23 -49.66
CA PRO A 188 33.54 -1.31 -49.09
C PRO A 188 33.54 0.10 -49.69
N ASP A 189 33.03 0.26 -50.91
CA ASP A 189 32.87 1.53 -51.62
C ASP A 189 31.62 2.33 -51.18
N GLY A 190 30.86 1.82 -50.20
CA GLY A 190 29.62 2.42 -49.72
C GLY A 190 28.37 2.00 -50.51
N GLY A 191 28.52 1.18 -51.56
CA GLY A 191 27.40 0.63 -52.31
C GLY A 191 26.59 -0.36 -51.47
N GLN A 192 25.27 -0.29 -51.54
CA GLN A 192 24.38 -1.25 -50.89
C GLN A 192 23.57 -1.99 -51.95
N LEU A 193 23.56 -3.32 -51.86
CA LEU A 193 22.77 -4.18 -52.72
C LEU A 193 21.71 -4.86 -51.87
N ALA A 194 20.45 -4.46 -52.06
CA ALA A 194 19.32 -5.06 -51.35
C ALA A 194 19.16 -6.50 -51.83
N ILE A 195 19.25 -7.45 -50.89
CA ILE A 195 19.01 -8.87 -51.12
C ILE A 195 17.52 -9.09 -50.93
N CYS A 196 16.95 -8.71 -49.80
CA CYS A 196 15.52 -8.82 -49.60
C CYS A 196 14.97 -7.73 -48.70
N GLN A 197 13.69 -7.44 -48.89
CA GLN A 197 12.91 -6.56 -48.06
C GLN A 197 11.57 -7.23 -47.80
N SER A 198 11.24 -7.46 -46.53
CA SER A 198 9.93 -7.97 -46.14
C SER A 198 8.88 -6.90 -46.41
N GLN A 199 7.77 -7.30 -47.02
CA GLN A 199 6.62 -6.43 -47.29
C GLN A 199 5.63 -6.38 -46.12
N GLN A 200 5.91 -7.11 -45.02
CA GLN A 200 5.06 -7.11 -43.83
C GLN A 200 5.33 -5.88 -42.94
N GLU A 201 4.35 -4.96 -42.88
CA GLU A 201 4.30 -3.82 -41.94
C GLU A 201 4.12 -4.21 -40.45
N GLY A 202 4.37 -5.48 -40.09
CA GLY A 202 3.83 -6.06 -38.86
C GLY A 202 4.61 -5.78 -37.57
N ALA A 203 5.93 -5.56 -37.65
CA ALA A 203 6.74 -5.40 -36.46
C ALA A 203 6.92 -3.91 -36.12
N LYS A 204 6.57 -3.54 -34.88
CA LYS A 204 6.74 -2.19 -34.32
C LYS A 204 7.84 -2.11 -33.25
N GLY A 205 8.51 -3.23 -32.96
CA GLY A 205 9.56 -3.28 -31.97
C GLY A 205 10.88 -2.62 -32.41
N PRO A 206 11.87 -2.54 -31.50
CA PRO A 206 13.20 -2.06 -31.83
C PRO A 206 13.85 -2.87 -32.96
N GLU A 207 14.61 -2.17 -33.80
CA GLU A 207 15.41 -2.79 -34.85
C GLU A 207 16.71 -3.34 -34.27
N VAL A 208 17.02 -4.56 -34.66
CA VAL A 208 18.26 -5.25 -34.32
C VAL A 208 19.01 -5.54 -35.60
N THR A 209 20.25 -5.06 -35.68
CA THR A 209 21.12 -5.27 -36.85
C THR A 209 22.31 -6.14 -36.47
N ALA A 210 22.62 -7.11 -37.31
CA ALA A 210 23.84 -7.90 -37.22
C ALA A 210 24.55 -7.95 -38.57
N THR A 211 25.88 -8.08 -38.53
CA THR A 211 26.72 -8.10 -39.73
C THR A 211 27.60 -9.34 -39.76
N ALA A 212 27.88 -9.85 -40.96
CA ALA A 212 28.83 -10.93 -41.21
C ALA A 212 29.76 -10.58 -42.39
N PRO A 213 31.08 -10.81 -42.27
CA PRO A 213 32.02 -10.53 -43.34
C PRO A 213 31.89 -11.55 -44.47
N VAL A 214 32.11 -11.10 -45.70
CA VAL A 214 32.11 -11.93 -46.92
C VAL A 214 33.11 -11.35 -47.93
N ALA A 215 33.57 -12.15 -48.88
CA ALA A 215 34.51 -11.68 -49.90
C ALA A 215 33.93 -10.45 -50.65
N GLY A 216 34.60 -9.30 -50.51
CA GLY A 216 34.21 -8.05 -51.15
C GLY A 216 33.16 -7.21 -50.40
N GLY A 217 32.83 -7.50 -49.14
CA GLY A 217 31.93 -6.67 -48.33
C GLY A 217 31.44 -7.31 -47.02
N GLN A 218 30.27 -6.89 -46.56
CA GLN A 218 29.60 -7.46 -45.39
C GLN A 218 28.10 -7.65 -45.67
N VAL A 219 27.55 -8.77 -45.21
CA VAL A 219 26.11 -9.00 -45.20
C VAL A 219 25.54 -8.37 -43.94
N VAL A 220 24.54 -7.51 -44.10
CA VAL A 220 23.84 -6.84 -43.02
C VAL A 220 22.42 -7.39 -42.96
N VAL A 221 22.08 -8.01 -41.84
CA VAL A 221 20.73 -8.51 -41.56
C VAL A 221 20.10 -7.62 -40.52
N ARG A 222 18.95 -7.04 -40.87
CA ARG A 222 18.12 -6.25 -39.97
C ARG A 222 16.85 -7.03 -39.65
N MET A 223 16.63 -7.26 -38.37
CA MET A 223 15.44 -7.90 -37.83
C MET A 223 14.70 -6.90 -36.96
N ARG A 224 13.38 -6.98 -36.94
CA ARG A 224 12.58 -6.19 -36.01
C ARG A 224 11.88 -7.11 -35.02
N MET A 225 11.93 -6.74 -33.75
CA MET A 225 11.27 -7.55 -32.72
C MET A 225 9.75 -7.55 -32.92
N PRO A 226 9.07 -8.71 -32.76
CA PRO A 226 7.63 -8.82 -32.96
C PRO A 226 6.82 -8.09 -31.88
N VAL A 227 7.46 -7.69 -30.78
CA VAL A 227 6.83 -7.00 -29.66
C VAL A 227 7.40 -5.58 -29.59
N ASP A 228 6.50 -4.60 -29.46
CA ASP A 228 6.88 -3.23 -29.14
C ASP A 228 7.07 -3.11 -27.62
N LEU A 229 8.29 -3.43 -27.18
CA LEU A 229 8.65 -3.32 -25.77
C LEU A 229 8.58 -1.89 -25.27
N ALA A 230 8.84 -0.90 -26.12
CA ALA A 230 8.75 0.50 -25.73
C ALA A 230 7.30 0.92 -25.48
N ALA A 231 6.35 0.48 -26.32
CA ALA A 231 4.93 0.71 -26.08
C ALA A 231 4.42 -0.03 -24.84
N ARG A 232 4.85 -1.29 -24.62
CA ARG A 232 4.47 -2.05 -23.42
C ARG A 232 5.06 -1.47 -22.14
N GLU A 233 6.30 -0.97 -22.21
CA GLU A 233 6.91 -0.25 -21.11
C GLU A 233 6.15 1.05 -20.84
N ALA A 234 5.81 1.82 -21.87
CA ALA A 234 5.04 3.06 -21.70
C ALA A 234 3.66 2.82 -21.07
N GLU A 235 2.96 1.77 -21.49
CA GLU A 235 1.67 1.35 -20.94
C GLU A 235 1.79 0.92 -19.47
N ILE A 236 2.78 0.08 -19.14
CA ILE A 236 3.03 -0.34 -17.76
C ILE A 236 3.46 0.85 -16.90
N GLN A 237 4.29 1.74 -17.42
CA GLN A 237 4.69 2.96 -16.72
C GLN A 237 3.47 3.86 -16.46
N GLN A 238 2.52 3.93 -17.40
CA GLN A 238 1.27 4.67 -17.19
C GLN A 238 0.41 4.00 -16.11
N GLN A 239 0.20 2.68 -16.18
CA GLN A 239 -0.54 1.94 -15.16
C GLN A 239 0.12 2.05 -13.78
N VAL A 240 1.46 2.03 -13.70
CA VAL A 240 2.17 2.25 -12.45
C VAL A 240 1.99 3.68 -11.95
N ARG A 241 2.04 4.69 -12.83
CA ARG A 241 1.77 6.08 -12.42
C ARG A 241 0.34 6.27 -11.92
N ASP A 242 -0.62 5.63 -12.57
CA ASP A 242 -2.03 5.69 -12.14
C ASP A 242 -2.25 4.93 -10.84
N TYR A 243 -1.57 3.79 -10.66
CA TYR A 243 -1.49 3.10 -9.38
C TYR A 243 -0.81 3.94 -8.30
N ASP A 244 0.27 4.66 -8.62
CA ASP A 244 0.97 5.56 -7.69
C ASP A 244 0.11 6.78 -7.31
N ARG A 245 -0.73 7.26 -8.24
CA ARG A 245 -1.75 8.29 -7.99
C ARG A 245 -2.87 7.77 -7.08
N LEU A 246 -3.36 6.56 -7.31
CA LEU A 246 -4.27 5.89 -6.38
C LEU A 246 -3.60 5.68 -5.03
N ALA A 247 -2.34 5.30 -5.01
CA ALA A 247 -1.53 5.22 -3.80
C ALA A 247 -1.16 6.60 -3.24
N ALA A 248 -1.44 7.73 -3.91
CA ALA A 248 -1.32 9.05 -3.29
C ALA A 248 -2.46 9.25 -2.24
N SER A 249 -3.57 8.50 -2.36
CA SER A 249 -4.54 8.32 -1.28
C SER A 249 -4.00 7.52 -0.09
N ARG A 250 -2.73 7.08 -0.10
CA ARG A 250 -2.03 6.44 1.05
C ARG A 250 -2.25 7.21 2.34
N LYS A 251 -2.30 8.54 2.25
CA LYS A 251 -2.51 9.40 3.40
C LYS A 251 -3.93 9.28 3.98
N GLU A 252 -4.92 9.23 3.11
CA GLU A 252 -6.33 9.09 3.47
C GLU A 252 -6.59 7.70 4.05
N ALA A 253 -6.08 6.66 3.39
CA ALA A 253 -6.12 5.30 3.89
C ALA A 253 -5.44 5.20 5.26
N ARG A 254 -4.24 5.78 5.42
CA ARG A 254 -3.52 5.80 6.69
C ARG A 254 -4.33 6.49 7.79
N THR A 255 -4.86 7.69 7.55
CA THR A 255 -5.68 8.40 8.55
C THR A 255 -6.91 7.58 8.93
N PHE A 256 -7.62 7.01 7.95
CA PHE A 256 -8.80 6.16 8.19
C PHE A 256 -8.44 4.92 9.02
N TYR A 257 -7.40 4.18 8.63
CA TYR A 257 -6.95 2.98 9.35
C TYR A 257 -6.48 3.33 10.78
N LEU A 258 -5.81 4.46 10.98
CA LEU A 258 -5.40 4.91 12.30
C LEU A 258 -6.59 5.30 13.18
N GLN A 259 -7.59 6.00 12.62
CA GLN A 259 -8.83 6.29 13.34
C GLN A 259 -9.58 5.00 13.72
N LEU A 260 -9.68 4.05 12.80
CA LEU A 260 -10.33 2.77 13.05
C LEU A 260 -9.59 1.95 14.13
N LEU A 261 -8.26 1.85 14.02
CA LEU A 261 -7.42 1.17 15.00
C LEU A 261 -7.56 1.82 16.39
N PHE A 262 -7.54 3.15 16.46
CA PHE A 262 -7.72 3.88 17.70
C PHE A 262 -9.13 3.67 18.27
N LEU A 263 -10.17 3.72 17.44
CA LEU A 263 -11.54 3.43 17.84
C LEU A 263 -11.69 2.03 18.43
N ILE A 264 -11.15 1.01 17.77
CA ILE A 264 -11.18 -0.38 18.26
C ILE A 264 -10.43 -0.49 19.59
N THR A 265 -9.23 0.07 19.67
CA THR A 265 -8.41 0.07 20.89
C THR A 265 -9.17 0.70 22.06
N LEU A 266 -9.78 1.85 21.81
CA LEU A 266 -10.49 2.62 22.82
C LEU A 266 -11.81 1.95 23.23
N PHE A 267 -12.50 1.30 22.28
CA PHE A 267 -13.67 0.47 22.56
C PHE A 267 -13.32 -0.74 23.43
N VAL A 268 -12.23 -1.44 23.13
CA VAL A 268 -11.73 -2.55 23.94
C VAL A 268 -11.37 -2.08 25.35
N LEU A 269 -10.64 -0.96 25.48
CA LEU A 269 -10.33 -0.35 26.78
C LEU A 269 -11.60 0.03 27.54
N PHE A 270 -12.59 0.62 26.86
CA PHE A 270 -13.86 1.00 27.46
C PHE A 270 -14.58 -0.20 28.05
N VAL A 271 -14.76 -1.26 27.27
CA VAL A 271 -15.41 -2.51 27.73
C VAL A 271 -14.63 -3.12 28.88
N ALA A 272 -13.31 -3.22 28.77
CA ALA A 272 -12.48 -3.82 29.80
C ALA A 272 -12.50 -3.03 31.12
N VAL A 273 -12.42 -1.70 31.06
CA VAL A 273 -12.55 -0.82 32.24
C VAL A 273 -13.95 -0.94 32.85
N TRP A 274 -14.99 -0.94 32.02
CA TRP A 274 -16.37 -1.11 32.47
C TRP A 274 -16.55 -2.44 33.22
N VAL A 275 -16.05 -3.53 32.65
CA VAL A 275 -16.07 -4.88 33.26
C VAL A 275 -15.27 -4.90 34.58
N ALA A 276 -14.06 -4.34 34.60
CA ALA A 276 -13.22 -4.30 35.80
C ALA A 276 -13.90 -3.53 36.94
N LEU A 277 -14.50 -2.37 36.64
CA LEU A 277 -15.23 -1.57 37.62
C LEU A 277 -16.53 -2.24 38.06
N PHE A 278 -17.22 -2.94 37.17
CA PHE A 278 -18.44 -3.69 37.49
C PHE A 278 -18.15 -4.86 38.46
N LEU A 279 -17.16 -5.70 38.13
CA LEU A 279 -16.70 -6.81 38.98
C LEU A 279 -16.23 -6.31 40.34
N ALA A 280 -15.45 -5.22 40.35
CA ALA A 280 -15.01 -4.61 41.60
C ALA A 280 -16.18 -4.15 42.48
N ARG A 281 -17.30 -3.67 41.91
CA ARG A 281 -18.47 -3.30 42.71
C ARG A 281 -19.24 -4.53 43.22
N GLN A 282 -19.41 -5.56 42.39
CA GLN A 282 -20.19 -6.74 42.75
C GLN A 282 -19.52 -7.61 43.83
N ILE A 283 -18.20 -7.77 43.80
CA ILE A 283 -17.49 -8.62 44.78
C ILE A 283 -17.25 -7.86 46.09
N THR A 284 -16.90 -6.57 46.02
CA THR A 284 -16.49 -5.82 47.22
C THR A 284 -17.67 -5.53 48.16
N GLY A 285 -18.88 -5.31 47.63
CA GLY A 285 -20.09 -5.04 48.44
C GLY A 285 -20.44 -6.14 49.45
N PRO A 286 -20.64 -7.39 49.03
CA PRO A 286 -20.97 -8.50 49.94
C PRO A 286 -19.82 -8.87 50.89
N VAL A 287 -18.55 -8.76 50.45
CA VAL A 287 -17.39 -9.05 51.32
C VAL A 287 -17.29 -8.05 52.48
N THR A 288 -17.56 -6.76 52.24
CA THR A 288 -17.59 -5.77 53.32
C THR A 288 -18.73 -6.01 54.31
N ALA A 289 -19.90 -6.44 53.83
CA ALA A 289 -21.05 -6.74 54.70
C ALA A 289 -20.79 -7.95 55.62
N LEU A 290 -20.10 -8.98 55.13
CA LEU A 290 -19.71 -10.14 55.95
C LEU A 290 -18.65 -9.79 57.01
N LEU A 291 -17.69 -8.92 56.67
CA LEU A 291 -16.66 -8.44 57.61
C LEU A 291 -17.25 -7.57 58.72
N GLU A 292 -18.23 -6.72 58.42
CA GLU A 292 -18.94 -5.94 59.45
C GLU A 292 -19.77 -6.84 60.36
N ALA A 293 -20.50 -7.82 59.80
CA ALA A 293 -21.25 -8.79 60.59
C ALA A 293 -20.36 -9.63 61.52
N ALA A 294 -19.16 -10.03 61.06
CA ALA A 294 -18.20 -10.77 61.88
C ALA A 294 -17.50 -9.94 62.95
N ARG A 295 -17.44 -8.61 62.82
CA ARG A 295 -16.93 -7.69 63.86
C ARG A 295 -17.98 -7.28 64.88
N ALA A 296 -19.26 -7.44 64.55
CA ALA A 296 -20.38 -7.11 65.42
C ALA A 296 -20.74 -8.24 66.41
N VAL A 297 -20.14 -9.42 66.26
CA VAL A 297 -20.25 -10.59 67.15
C VAL A 297 -18.96 -10.74 67.94
#